data_AF-A0A1V3WSQ0-F1
#
_entry.id   AF-A0A1V3WSQ0-F1
#
_cell.length_a   1.000
_cell.length_b   1.000
_cell.length_c   1.000
_cell.angle_alpha   90.00
_cell.angle_beta   90.00
_cell.angle_gamma   90.00
#
_symmetry.space_group_name_H-M   'P 1'
#
loop_
_entity.id
_entity.type
_entity.pdbx_description
1 polymer ?
#
loop_
_entity_poly.entity_id
_entity_poly.type
_entity_poly.pdbx_seq_one_letter_code
_entity_poly.pdbx_strand_id
1 'polypeptide(L)'
;MTRTRSGSLAAGGLNWNSLPLKLFAGGNAKFWDPADIDFSREREDWDRLTDTERDYAIRLCAQFVAGEEAVTEDIQPFMAAMRAEGDSLTRCI
;
A
#
# COMPACT_ATOMS: atom_id res chain seq x y z
N MET A 1 16.28 15.59 -14.93
CA MET A 1 14.93 15.02 -15.16
C MET A 1 14.47 15.41 -16.56
N THR A 2 14.42 14.47 -17.51
CA THR A 2 14.17 14.72 -18.96
C THR A 2 12.80 14.18 -19.37
N ARG A 3 11.73 14.98 -19.20
CA ARG A 3 10.37 14.61 -19.62
C ARG A 3 10.14 15.05 -21.07
N THR A 4 9.73 14.14 -21.95
CA THR A 4 9.51 14.40 -23.38
C THR A 4 8.05 14.27 -23.82
N ARG A 5 7.21 13.58 -23.04
CA ARG A 5 5.77 13.37 -23.32
C ARG A 5 4.95 13.28 -22.03
N SER A 6 3.63 13.34 -22.16
CA SER A 6 2.66 13.10 -21.08
C SER A 6 1.72 11.96 -21.48
N GLY A 7 1.78 10.82 -20.81
CA GLY A 7 1.00 9.62 -21.15
C GLY A 7 -0.51 9.83 -21.06
N SER A 8 -0.98 10.67 -20.14
CA SER A 8 -2.40 11.01 -19.98
C SER A 8 -3.03 11.75 -21.17
N LEU A 9 -2.21 12.32 -22.07
CA LEU A 9 -2.66 13.03 -23.27
C LEU A 9 -2.56 12.16 -24.54
N ALA A 10 -2.16 10.88 -24.41
CA ALA A 10 -2.13 9.96 -25.53
C ALA A 10 -3.54 9.73 -26.09
N ALA A 11 -3.63 9.44 -27.39
CA ALA A 11 -4.89 9.08 -28.03
C ALA A 11 -5.52 7.86 -27.33
N GLY A 12 -6.81 7.95 -27.01
CA GLY A 12 -7.53 6.91 -26.25
C GLY A 12 -7.44 7.03 -24.73
N GLY A 13 -6.64 7.96 -24.20
CA GLY A 13 -6.56 8.21 -22.75
C GLY A 13 -6.01 7.03 -21.96
N LEU A 14 -6.43 6.91 -20.70
CA LEU A 14 -6.03 5.81 -19.81
C LEU A 14 -6.88 4.56 -20.03
N ASN A 15 -6.24 3.38 -20.04
CA ASN A 15 -6.95 2.10 -20.16
C ASN A 15 -7.51 1.63 -18.80
N TRP A 16 -8.74 2.02 -18.48
CA TRP A 16 -9.43 1.61 -17.25
C TRP A 16 -9.70 0.10 -17.11
N ASN A 17 -9.54 -0.68 -18.19
CA ASN A 17 -9.63 -2.14 -18.14
C ASN A 17 -8.32 -2.82 -17.70
N SER A 18 -7.21 -2.07 -17.62
CA SER A 18 -5.93 -2.57 -17.14
C SER A 18 -5.99 -2.96 -15.66
N LEU A 19 -5.20 -3.97 -15.27
CA LEU A 19 -5.09 -4.40 -13.88
C LEU A 19 -4.75 -3.27 -12.90
N PRO A 20 -3.71 -2.42 -13.11
CA PRO A 20 -3.36 -1.38 -12.15
C PRO A 20 -4.48 -0.36 -11.93
N LEU A 21 -5.22 0.03 -12.98
CA LEU A 21 -6.33 0.99 -12.82
C LEU A 21 -7.58 0.36 -12.20
N LYS A 22 -7.81 -0.94 -12.39
CA LYS A 22 -8.83 -1.68 -11.64
C LYS A 22 -8.49 -1.77 -10.15
N LEU A 23 -7.23 -2.05 -9.81
CA LEU A 23 -6.78 -2.08 -8.42
C LEU A 23 -6.81 -0.68 -7.78
N PHE A 24 -6.46 0.37 -8.52
CA PHE A 24 -6.62 1.75 -8.06
C PHE A 24 -8.08 2.08 -7.74
N ALA A 25 -9.01 1.78 -8.67
CA ALA A 25 -10.44 1.98 -8.42
C ALA A 25 -10.95 1.12 -7.25
N GLY A 26 -10.49 -0.13 -7.14
CA GLY A 26 -10.83 -1.04 -6.05
C GLY A 26 -10.32 -0.56 -4.69
N GLY A 27 -9.11 -0.01 -4.63
CA GLY A 27 -8.54 0.60 -3.43
C GLY A 27 -9.33 1.83 -2.99
N ASN A 28 -9.70 2.71 -3.93
CA ASN A 28 -10.55 3.86 -3.65
C ASN A 28 -11.94 3.45 -3.12
N ALA A 29 -12.53 2.40 -3.69
CA ALA A 29 -13.84 1.89 -3.27
C ALA A 29 -13.82 1.19 -1.90
N LYS A 30 -12.64 0.73 -1.45
CA LYS A 30 -12.44 0.04 -0.17
C LYS A 30 -11.52 0.82 0.77
N PHE A 31 -11.47 2.14 0.58
CA PHE A 31 -10.74 3.02 1.49
C PHE A 31 -11.36 2.91 2.90
N TRP A 32 -10.49 2.92 3.92
CA TRP A 32 -10.88 2.93 5.32
C TRP A 32 -10.07 3.99 6.05
N ASP A 33 -10.68 4.64 7.03
CA ASP A 33 -10.03 5.62 7.88
C ASP A 33 -9.49 4.93 9.14
N PRO A 34 -8.19 5.01 9.45
CA PRO A 34 -7.66 4.50 10.71
C PRO A 34 -8.32 5.08 11.96
N ALA A 35 -8.87 6.31 11.89
CA ALA A 35 -9.59 6.93 12.98
C ALA A 35 -10.95 6.26 13.28
N ASP A 36 -11.48 5.47 12.36
CA ASP A 36 -12.73 4.72 12.56
C ASP A 36 -12.53 3.45 13.41
N ILE A 37 -11.28 3.03 13.65
CA ILE A 37 -11.00 1.85 14.47
C ILE A 37 -11.13 2.21 15.95
N ASP A 38 -12.15 1.65 16.60
CA ASP A 38 -12.35 1.79 18.04
C ASP A 38 -11.44 0.85 18.83
N PHE A 39 -10.31 1.38 19.29
CA PHE A 39 -9.36 0.67 20.17
C PHE A 39 -9.70 0.81 21.67
N SER A 40 -10.87 1.32 22.05
CA SER A 40 -11.18 1.66 23.45
C SER A 40 -11.12 0.48 24.42
N ARG A 41 -11.28 -0.75 23.91
CA ARG A 41 -11.31 -1.97 24.72
C ARG A 41 -9.99 -2.74 24.73
N GLU A 42 -9.06 -2.40 23.85
CA GLU A 42 -7.87 -3.23 23.62
C GLU A 42 -6.94 -3.24 24.81
N ARG A 43 -6.95 -2.18 25.63
CA ARG A 43 -6.23 -2.15 26.90
C ARG A 43 -6.77 -3.16 27.91
N GLU A 44 -8.09 -3.31 28.01
CA GLU A 44 -8.68 -4.23 28.98
C GLU A 44 -8.32 -5.68 28.64
N ASP A 45 -8.37 -6.03 27.35
CA ASP A 45 -7.97 -7.37 26.91
C ASP A 45 -6.45 -7.58 27.01
N TRP A 46 -5.64 -6.55 26.74
CA TRP A 46 -4.20 -6.58 26.92
C TRP A 46 -3.77 -6.87 28.36
N ASP A 47 -4.45 -6.26 29.33
CA ASP A 47 -4.13 -6.42 30.75
C ASP A 47 -4.48 -7.82 31.28
N ARG A 48 -5.40 -8.54 30.59
CA ARG A 48 -5.81 -9.91 30.93
C ARG A 48 -4.84 -11.00 30.43
N LEU A 49 -3.93 -10.65 29.52
CA LEU A 49 -2.92 -11.57 29.02
C LEU A 49 -1.86 -11.89 30.09
N THR A 50 -1.19 -13.02 29.93
CA THR A 50 0.05 -13.33 30.64
C THR A 50 1.23 -12.54 30.06
N ASP A 51 2.33 -12.47 30.81
CA ASP A 51 3.54 -11.80 30.32
C ASP A 51 4.11 -12.46 29.05
N THR A 52 4.03 -13.80 28.97
CA THR A 52 4.47 -14.54 27.78
C THR A 52 3.60 -14.20 26.57
N GLU A 53 2.28 -14.17 26.72
CA GLU A 53 1.38 -13.80 25.60
C GLU A 53 1.63 -12.37 25.14
N ARG A 54 1.85 -11.43 26.08
CA ARG A 54 2.22 -10.05 25.74
C ARG A 54 3.56 -9.96 25.00
N ASP A 55 4.58 -10.70 25.44
CA ASP A 55 5.89 -10.71 24.77
C ASP A 55 5.78 -11.19 23.32
N TYR A 56 5.02 -12.27 23.07
CA TYR A 56 4.77 -12.74 21.71
C TYR A 56 4.01 -11.71 20.86
N ALA A 57 2.93 -11.13 21.41
CA ALA A 57 2.13 -10.15 20.69
C ALA A 57 2.94 -8.88 20.35
N ILE A 58 3.75 -8.37 21.29
CA ILE A 58 4.63 -7.21 21.05
C ILE A 58 5.66 -7.53 19.98
N ARG A 59 6.33 -8.69 20.05
CA ARG A 59 7.34 -9.06 19.05
C ARG A 59 6.75 -9.13 17.65
N LEU A 60 5.55 -9.69 17.52
CA LEU A 60 4.85 -9.74 16.25
C LEU A 60 4.48 -8.33 15.76
N CYS A 61 3.89 -7.52 16.63
CA CYS A 61 3.51 -6.14 16.31
C CYS A 61 4.73 -5.30 15.87
N ALA A 62 5.86 -5.44 16.57
CA ALA A 62 7.10 -4.75 16.23
C ALA A 62 7.63 -5.15 14.84
N GLN A 63 7.55 -6.44 14.48
CA GLN A 63 7.92 -6.92 13.14
C GLN A 63 7.00 -6.33 12.06
N PHE A 64 5.70 -6.26 12.32
CA PHE A 64 4.75 -5.65 11.39
C PHE A 64 5.03 -4.15 11.21
N VAL A 65 5.11 -3.37 12.29
CA VAL A 65 5.32 -1.92 12.19
C VAL A 65 6.63 -1.57 11.46
N ALA A 66 7.73 -2.26 11.81
CA ALA A 66 9.00 -2.05 11.11
C ALA A 66 8.93 -2.50 9.63
N GLY A 67 8.19 -3.57 9.35
CA GLY A 67 7.95 -4.04 7.99
C GLY A 67 7.13 -3.05 7.14
N GLU A 68 6.05 -2.51 7.70
CA GLU A 68 5.19 -1.51 7.04
C GLU A 68 5.95 -0.21 6.75
N GLU A 69 6.81 0.23 7.67
CA GLU A 69 7.72 1.35 7.44
C GLU A 69 8.70 1.04 6.30
N ALA A 70 9.38 -0.11 6.36
CA ALA A 70 10.35 -0.51 5.34
C ALA A 70 9.72 -0.57 3.94
N VAL A 71 8.55 -1.20 3.76
CA VAL A 71 7.91 -1.28 2.43
C VAL A 71 7.41 0.09 1.94
N THR A 72 7.08 1.03 2.85
CA THR A 72 6.69 2.40 2.48
C THR A 72 7.88 3.17 1.89
N GLU A 73 9.10 2.93 2.40
CA GLU A 73 10.34 3.47 1.86
C GLU A 73 10.80 2.72 0.60
N ASP A 74 10.75 1.39 0.62
CA ASP A 74 11.33 0.52 -0.40
C ASP A 74 10.47 0.38 -1.65
N ILE A 75 9.20 0.82 -1.63
CA ILE A 75 8.35 0.82 -2.84
C ILE A 75 8.72 1.95 -3.82
N GLN A 76 9.41 3.00 -3.35
CA GLN A 76 9.69 4.21 -4.13
C GLN A 76 10.48 3.96 -5.42
N PRO A 77 11.54 3.09 -5.44
CA PRO A 77 12.27 2.76 -6.65
C PRO A 77 11.41 2.09 -7.73
N PHE A 78 10.35 1.36 -7.34
CA PHE A 78 9.44 0.74 -8.30
C PHE A 78 8.68 1.79 -9.11
N MET A 79 8.26 2.90 -8.49
CA MET A 79 7.65 4.03 -9.21
C MET A 79 8.62 4.64 -10.23
N ALA A 80 9.91 4.71 -9.92
CA ALA A 80 10.93 5.16 -10.86
C ALA A 80 11.11 4.17 -12.03
N ALA A 81 11.05 2.87 -11.76
CA ALA A 81 11.09 1.83 -12.79
C ALA A 81 9.90 1.93 -13.75
N MET A 82 8.67 2.08 -13.23
CA MET A 82 7.46 2.29 -14.05
C MET A 82 7.58 3.54 -14.92
N ARG A 83 8.14 4.62 -14.38
CA ARG A 83 8.42 5.84 -15.14
C ARG A 83 9.43 5.63 -16.27
N ALA A 84 10.45 4.80 -16.06
CA ALA A 84 11.46 4.50 -17.08
C ALA A 84 10.91 3.59 -18.18
N GLU A 85 10.03 2.66 -17.82
CA GLU A 85 9.36 1.77 -18.77
C GLU A 85 8.31 2.51 -19.63
N GLY A 86 7.71 3.58 -19.09
CA GLY A 86 6.76 4.42 -19.84
C GLY A 86 5.43 3.73 -20.11
N ASP A 87 4.96 2.93 -19.15
CA ASP A 87 3.68 2.19 -19.12
C ASP A 87 3.53 1.05 -20.17
N SER A 88 4.61 0.41 -20.62
CA SER A 88 4.48 -0.79 -21.49
C SER A 88 3.90 -2.03 -20.80
N LEU A 89 3.71 -2.01 -19.47
CA LEU A 89 3.10 -3.10 -18.72
C LEU A 89 1.63 -3.38 -19.06
N THR A 90 0.93 -2.51 -19.79
CA THR A 90 -0.34 -2.89 -20.45
C THR A 90 -0.19 -3.95 -21.55
N ARG A 91 1.03 -4.35 -21.92
CA ARG A 91 1.32 -5.43 -22.88
C ARG A 91 1.85 -6.71 -22.25
N CYS A 92 2.19 -6.73 -20.96
CA CYS A 92 2.87 -7.87 -20.33
C CYS A 92 1.99 -8.67 -19.34
N ILE A 93 0.74 -8.26 -19.15
CA ILE A 93 -0.32 -9.00 -18.42
C ILE A 93 -1.59 -8.92 -19.27
#